data_AF-A0A7C5ELS0-F1
#
_entry.id   AF-A0A7C5ELS0-F1
#
_cell.length_a   1.000
_cell.length_b   1.000
_cell.length_c   1.000
_cell.angle_alpha   90.00
_cell.angle_beta   90.00
_cell.angle_gamma   90.00
#
_symmetry.space_group_name_H-M   'P 1'
#
loop_
_entity.id
_entity.type
_entity.pdbx_description
1 polymer ?
#
loop_
_entity_poly.entity_id
_entity_poly.type
_entity_poly.pdbx_seq_one_letter_code
_entity_poly.pdbx_strand_id
1 'polypeptide(L)' 'MEKKVQHKCSGDHKGHLCVLVSDGLFDRIRALVRNPRYICFNCGRVADSRENLCNPMPLEQKDRT' A
#
# COMPACT_ATOMS: atom_id res chain seq x y z
N MET A 1 20.62 -11.85 6.89
CA MET A 1 20.72 -11.58 5.44
C MET A 1 19.32 -11.20 4.96
N GLU A 2 19.04 -9.90 4.91
CA GLU A 2 17.70 -9.39 4.62
C GLU A 2 17.45 -9.45 3.11
N LYS A 3 16.46 -10.24 2.69
CA LYS A 3 16.08 -10.34 1.27
C LYS A 3 15.44 -9.02 0.83
N LYS A 4 16.16 -8.23 0.03
CA LYS A 4 15.60 -7.06 -0.66
C LYS A 4 14.55 -7.54 -1.67
N VAL A 5 13.29 -7.39 -1.31
CA VAL A 5 12.16 -7.61 -2.23
C VAL A 5 12.23 -6.54 -3.31
N GLN A 6 12.63 -6.91 -4.53
CA GLN A 6 12.65 -6.00 -5.67
C GLN A 6 11.20 -5.72 -6.10
N HIS A 7 10.64 -4.64 -5.58
CA HIS A 7 9.32 -4.17 -5.93
C HIS A 7 9.35 -3.55 -7.33
N LYS A 8 8.83 -4.25 -8.35
CA LYS A 8 8.61 -3.63 -9.68
C LYS A 8 7.42 -2.68 -9.59
N CYS A 9 7.70 -1.39 -9.66
CA CYS A 9 6.71 -0.30 -9.75
C CYS A 9 7.10 0.60 -10.94
N SER A 10 6.12 1.18 -11.64
CA SER A 10 6.33 2.07 -12.80
C SER A 10 5.51 3.36 -12.64
N GLY A 11 6.11 4.54 -12.91
CA GLY A 11 5.45 5.85 -12.84
C GLY A 11 5.88 6.73 -11.66
N ASP A 12 5.15 7.82 -11.39
CA ASP A 12 5.34 8.62 -10.15
C ASP A 12 4.84 7.83 -8.94
N HIS A 13 5.62 7.86 -7.86
CA HIS A 13 5.40 7.07 -6.65
C HIS A 13 5.26 7.93 -5.40
N LYS A 14 5.24 9.26 -5.54
CA LYS A 14 5.00 10.17 -4.42
C LYS A 14 3.63 9.89 -3.79
N GLY A 15 3.63 9.46 -2.54
CA GLY A 15 2.40 9.17 -1.78
C GLY A 15 1.91 7.72 -1.87
N HIS A 16 2.60 6.84 -2.60
CA HIS A 16 2.35 5.40 -2.50
C HIS A 16 2.92 4.81 -1.21
N LEU A 17 2.23 3.83 -0.64
CA LEU A 17 2.64 3.20 0.63
C LEU A 17 4.04 2.56 0.59
N CYS A 18 4.51 2.09 -0.57
CA CYS A 18 5.88 1.54 -0.68
C CYS A 18 6.95 2.59 -0.40
N VAL A 19 6.73 3.84 -0.83
CA VAL A 19 7.65 4.96 -0.61
C VAL A 19 7.52 5.46 0.82
N LEU A 20 6.29 5.71 1.29
CA LEU A 20 6.06 6.20 2.64
C LEU A 20 6.67 5.29 3.72
N VAL A 21 6.72 3.97 3.47
CA VAL A 21 7.33 3.02 4.41
C VAL A 21 8.85 3.10 4.36
N SER A 22 9.43 3.24 3.17
CA SER A 22 10.88 3.42 3.01
C SER A 22 11.36 4.72 3.67
N ASP A 23 10.52 5.77 3.64
CA ASP A 23 10.78 7.07 4.25
C ASP A 23 10.41 7.11 5.75
N GLY A 24 9.89 6.03 6.32
CA GLY A 24 9.51 5.98 7.74
C GLY A 24 8.34 6.87 8.15
N LEU A 25 7.49 7.29 7.20
CA LEU A 25 6.37 8.22 7.43
C LEU A 25 5.12 7.52 8.01
N PHE A 26 5.28 6.84 9.16
CA PHE A 26 4.26 5.96 9.74
C PHE A 26 2.96 6.67 10.14
N ASP A 27 3.02 7.94 10.56
CA ASP A 27 1.79 8.69 10.90
C ASP A 27 0.92 8.93 9.67
N ARG A 28 1.54 9.21 8.53
CA ARG A 28 0.82 9.32 7.25
C ARG A 28 0.27 7.97 6.82
N ILE A 29 1.04 6.90 6.99
CA ILE A 29 0.57 5.54 6.68
C ILE A 29 -0.66 5.18 7.52
N ARG A 30 -0.67 5.44 8.83
CA ARG A 30 -1.81 5.16 9.72
C ARG A 30 -3.10 5.81 9.22
N ALA A 31 -3.03 7.04 8.71
CA ALA A 31 -4.19 7.74 8.17
C ALA A 31 -4.73 7.10 6.87
N LEU A 32 -3.85 6.49 6.06
CA LEU A 32 -4.19 5.91 4.75
C LEU A 32 -4.67 4.45 4.81
N VAL A 33 -4.53 3.79 5.96
CA VAL A 33 -4.85 2.36 6.13
C VAL A 33 -5.94 2.11 7.18
N ARG A 34 -6.68 3.15 7.57
CA ARG A 34 -7.66 3.08 8.66
C ARG A 34 -8.88 2.26 8.28
N ASN A 35 -9.34 2.35 7.04
CA ASN A 35 -10.44 1.57 6.50
C ASN A 35 -10.11 1.09 5.09
N PRO A 36 -9.19 0.13 4.96
CA PRO A 36 -8.63 -0.22 3.67
C PRO A 36 -9.69 -0.82 2.76
N ARG A 37 -9.73 -0.31 1.53
CA ARG A 37 -10.65 -0.75 0.47
C ARG A 37 -9.94 -1.38 -0.72
N TYR A 38 -8.62 -1.24 -0.75
CA TYR A 38 -7.77 -1.69 -1.84
C TYR A 38 -6.53 -2.39 -1.29
N ILE A 39 -6.03 -3.35 -2.06
CA ILE A 39 -4.76 -4.05 -1.84
C ILE A 39 -3.88 -3.88 -3.07
N CYS A 40 -2.58 -3.66 -2.88
CA CYS A 40 -1.66 -3.63 -4.00
C CYS A 40 -1.33 -5.06 -4.42
N PHE A 41 -1.64 -5.43 -5.66
CA PHE A 41 -1.37 -6.77 -6.19
C PHE A 41 0.13 -7.09 -6.27
N ASN A 42 0.99 -6.07 -6.32
CA ASN A 42 2.43 -6.29 -6.34
C ASN A 42 2.94 -6.63 -4.92
N CYS A 43 2.51 -5.87 -3.89
CA CYS A 43 3.19 -5.82 -2.58
C CYS A 43 2.37 -6.28 -1.38
N GLY A 44 1.06 -6.48 -1.55
CA GLY A 44 0.14 -6.85 -0.48
C GLY A 44 -0.21 -5.73 0.51
N ARG A 45 0.39 -4.52 0.42
CA ARG A 45 -0.04 -3.38 1.25
C ARG A 45 -1.46 -2.96 0.90
N VAL A 46 -2.19 -2.51 1.91
CA VAL A 46 -3.59 -2.09 1.79
C VAL A 46 -3.74 -0.61 2.02
N ALA A 47 -4.73 0.03 1.38
CA ALA A 47 -5.03 1.45 1.58
C ALA A 47 -6.52 1.74 1.38
N ASP A 48 -6.97 2.85 1.96
CA ASP A 48 -8.34 3.35 1.85
C ASP A 48 -8.63 3.86 0.42
N SER A 49 -7.61 4.42 -0.26
CA SER A 49 -7.68 4.87 -1.65
C SER A 49 -6.73 4.09 -2.56
N ARG A 50 -7.19 3.80 -3.78
CA ARG A 50 -6.40 3.15 -4.83
C ARG A 50 -5.17 3.95 -5.25
N GLU A 51 -5.22 5.27 -5.08
CA GLU A 51 -4.15 6.22 -5.45
C GLU A 51 -2.92 6.11 -4.55
N ASN A 52 -3.03 5.45 -3.39
CA ASN A 52 -1.89 5.23 -2.49
C ASN A 52 -1.15 3.91 -2.77
N LEU A 53 -1.48 3.22 -3.87
CA LEU A 53 -0.96 1.90 -4.20
C LEU A 53 -0.48 1.85 -5.65
N CYS A 54 0.56 1.06 -5.91
CA CYS A 54 1.18 0.96 -7.24
C CYS A 54 0.32 0.18 -8.25
N ASN A 55 -0.40 -0.83 -7.77
CA ASN A 55 -1.26 -1.69 -8.59
C ASN A 55 -2.49 -2.10 -7.77
N PRO A 56 -3.44 -1.17 -7.56
CA PRO A 56 -4.56 -1.37 -6.65
C PRO A 56 -5.60 -2.34 -7.19
N MET A 57 -6.01 -3.28 -6.36
CA MET A 57 -7.15 -4.17 -6.55
C MET A 57 -8.18 -3.94 -5.42
N PRO A 58 -9.49 -3.95 -5.69
CA PRO A 58 -10.51 -3.85 -4.64
C PRO A 58 -10.40 -5.01 -3.64
N LEU A 59 -10.56 -4.70 -2.35
CA LEU A 59 -10.76 -5.70 -1.30
C LEU A 59 -12.26 -6.05 -1.25
N GLU A 60 -12.61 -7.33 -1.40
CA GLU A 60 -13.95 -7.79 -1.06
C GLU A 60 -14.11 -7.78 0.46
N GLN A 61 -15.07 -7.02 0.98
CA GLN A 61 -15.40 -7.03 2.40
C GLN A 61 -16.10 -8.34 2.75
N LYS A 62 -15.35 -9.42 3.03
CA LYS A 62 -15.94 -10.69 3.46
C LYS A 62 -15.64 -11.09 4.91
N ASP A 63 -14.71 -10.43 5.59
CA ASP A 63 -14.30 -10.86 6.93
C ASP A 63 -14.21 -9.67 7.90
N ARG A 64 -15.37 -9.24 8.39
CA ARG A 64 -15.54 -8.51 9.67
C ARG A 64 -16.74 -9.07 10.43
N THR A 65 -16.89 -10.39 10.42
CA THR A 65 -17.85 -11.13 11.27
C THR A 65 -17.22 -11.44 12.61
#